data_AF-A0A917P1Q8-F1
#
_entry.id   AF-A0A917P1Q8-F1
#
_cell.length_a   1.000
_cell.length_b   1.000
_cell.length_c   1.000
_cell.angle_alpha   90.00
_cell.angle_beta   90.00
_cell.angle_gamma   90.00
#
_symmetry.space_group_name_H-M   'P 1'
#
loop_
_entity.id
_entity.type
_entity.pdbx_description
1 polymer ?
#
loop_
_entity_poly.entity_id
_entity_poly.type
_entity_poly.pdbx_seq_one_letter_code
_entity_poly.pdbx_strand_id
1 'polypeptide(L)'
;MLPSSPVPASLLAVLETLRVFTAPSFATFTAMVTGLVAQTGPGTVTGMLTGAGLARAWPHDRARSFFSRASWSVEILGTALADLIVRTLLPRQAISIA
;
A
#
# COMPACT_ATOMS: atom_id res chain seq x y z
N MET A 1 -3.21 20.98 -8.14
CA MET A 1 -3.68 19.69 -8.70
C MET A 1 -2.58 18.68 -8.45
N LEU A 2 -2.81 17.66 -7.60
CA LEU A 2 -1.83 16.59 -7.40
C LEU A 2 -1.81 15.73 -8.68
N PRO A 3 -0.64 15.33 -9.20
CA PRO A 3 -0.58 14.45 -10.36
C PRO A 3 -1.37 13.17 -10.09
N SER A 4 -2.03 12.66 -11.13
CA SER A 4 -2.72 11.38 -11.15
C SER A 4 -1.80 10.30 -10.57
N SER A 5 -2.29 9.58 -9.56
CA SER A 5 -1.51 8.55 -8.87
C SER A 5 -1.06 7.50 -9.89
N PRO A 6 0.24 7.15 -9.97
CA PRO A 6 0.79 6.23 -10.97
C PRO A 6 0.48 4.75 -10.68
N VAL A 7 -0.56 4.50 -9.88
CA VAL A 7 -0.93 3.17 -9.38
C VAL A 7 -1.59 2.38 -10.52
N PRO A 8 -1.06 1.22 -10.92
CA PRO A 8 -1.73 0.34 -11.88
C PRO A 8 -3.12 -0.06 -11.38
N ALA A 9 -4.12 -0.09 -12.27
CA ALA A 9 -5.52 -0.36 -11.89
C ALA A 9 -5.71 -1.73 -11.22
N SER A 10 -4.98 -2.76 -11.65
CA SER A 10 -5.02 -4.09 -11.04
C SER A 10 -4.50 -4.08 -9.61
N LEU A 11 -3.42 -3.35 -9.35
CA LEU A 11 -2.88 -3.17 -7.99
C LEU A 11 -3.86 -2.36 -7.15
N LEU A 12 -4.42 -1.28 -7.70
CA LEU A 12 -5.40 -0.45 -7.00
C LEU A 12 -6.63 -1.27 -6.57
N ALA A 13 -7.18 -2.11 -7.45
CA ALA A 13 -8.32 -2.96 -7.14
C ALA A 13 -8.06 -3.89 -5.95
N VAL A 14 -6.84 -4.43 -5.82
CA VAL A 14 -6.43 -5.22 -4.65
C VAL A 14 -6.33 -4.34 -3.41
N LEU A 15 -5.68 -3.18 -3.50
CA LEU A 15 -5.48 -2.28 -2.36
C LEU A 15 -6.79 -1.66 -1.85
N GLU A 16 -7.78 -1.42 -2.71
CA GLU A 16 -9.10 -0.90 -2.34
C GLU A 16 -9.90 -1.84 -1.43
N THR A 17 -9.58 -3.14 -1.47
CA THR A 17 -10.16 -4.11 -0.52
C THR A 17 -9.70 -3.86 0.92
N LEU A 18 -8.57 -3.18 1.10
CA LEU A 18 -8.02 -2.84 2.41
C LEU A 18 -8.71 -1.58 2.96
N ARG A 19 -9.80 -1.80 3.70
CA ARG A 19 -10.60 -0.74 4.34
C ARG A 19 -10.02 -0.25 5.67
N VAL A 20 -8.69 -0.18 5.77
CA VAL A 20 -7.95 0.11 7.02
C VAL A 20 -7.31 1.49 7.06
N PHE A 21 -7.46 2.27 5.98
CA PHE A 21 -6.90 3.62 5.85
C PHE A 21 -8.00 4.68 5.72
N THR A 22 -7.70 5.89 6.19
CA THR A 22 -8.49 7.08 5.81
C THR A 22 -8.16 7.52 4.38
N ALA A 23 -9.03 8.29 3.73
CA ALA A 23 -8.82 8.68 2.32
C ALA A 23 -7.45 9.35 2.02
N PRO A 24 -6.94 10.30 2.84
CA PRO A 24 -5.60 10.88 2.61
C PRO A 24 -4.45 9.87 2.83
N SER A 25 -4.58 9.00 3.85
CA SER A 25 -3.61 7.96 4.15
C SER A 25 -3.55 6.92 3.04
N PHE A 26 -4.72 6.55 2.49
CA PHE A 26 -4.86 5.56 1.43
C PHE A 26 -4.18 6.01 0.12
N ALA A 27 -4.34 7.28 -0.26
CA ALA A 27 -3.66 7.83 -1.43
C ALA A 27 -2.13 7.76 -1.31
N THR A 28 -1.61 8.01 -0.11
CA THR A 28 -0.15 7.93 0.14
C THR A 28 0.30 6.47 0.19
N PHE A 29 -0.43 5.61 0.88
CA PHE A 29 -0.17 4.17 0.94
C PHE A 29 -0.10 3.51 -0.45
N THR A 30 -1.11 3.72 -1.29
CA THR A 30 -1.17 3.13 -2.64
C THR A 30 0.00 3.57 -3.52
N ALA A 31 0.38 4.84 -3.44
CA ALA A 31 1.56 5.37 -4.12
C ALA A 31 2.86 4.73 -3.59
N MET A 32 3.03 4.62 -2.27
CA MET A 32 4.22 3.99 -1.68
C MET A 32 4.32 2.51 -2.04
N VAL A 33 3.22 1.74 -1.97
CA VAL A 33 3.19 0.32 -2.38
C VAL A 33 3.52 0.17 -3.86
N THR A 34 2.99 1.03 -4.73
CA THR A 34 3.35 1.04 -6.16
C THR A 34 4.85 1.23 -6.33
N GLY A 35 5.42 2.19 -5.60
CA GLY A 35 6.85 2.44 -5.59
C GLY A 35 7.68 1.27 -5.11
N LEU A 36 7.22 0.58 -4.06
CA LEU A 36 7.86 -0.61 -3.51
C LEU A 36 7.90 -1.76 -4.52
N VAL A 37 6.80 -1.98 -5.25
CA VAL A 37 6.69 -3.01 -6.28
C VAL A 37 7.55 -2.67 -7.50
N ALA A 38 7.61 -1.39 -7.88
CA ALA A 38 8.30 -0.94 -9.09
C ALA A 38 9.83 -0.81 -8.91
N GLN A 39 10.32 -0.62 -7.69
CA GLN A 39 11.76 -0.45 -7.43
C GLN A 39 12.52 -1.79 -7.40
N THR A 40 13.78 -1.77 -7.80
CA THR A 40 14.70 -2.92 -7.72
C THR A 40 15.70 -2.83 -6.55
N GLY A 41 15.66 -1.74 -5.79
CA GLY A 41 16.54 -1.49 -4.65
C GLY A 41 15.98 -1.96 -3.30
N PRO A 42 16.63 -1.62 -2.17
CA PRO A 42 16.40 -2.18 -0.84
C PRO A 42 15.06 -1.81 -0.14
N GLY A 43 14.05 -1.34 -0.87
CA GLY A 43 12.73 -1.01 -0.31
C GLY A 43 12.68 0.27 0.56
N THR A 44 13.64 1.20 0.42
CA THR A 44 13.65 2.43 1.24
C THR A 44 12.49 3.36 0.91
N VAL A 45 12.02 4.15 1.89
CA VAL A 45 10.96 5.15 1.69
C VAL A 45 11.26 6.10 0.53
N THR A 46 12.51 6.56 0.40
CA THR A 46 12.95 7.41 -0.73
C THR A 46 12.98 6.63 -2.05
N GLY A 47 13.39 5.36 -2.00
CA GLY A 47 13.33 4.44 -3.14
C GLY A 47 11.90 4.24 -3.63
N MET A 48 10.95 4.06 -2.72
CA MET A 48 9.53 3.87 -3.03
C MET A 48 8.96 5.14 -3.68
N LEU A 49 9.30 6.33 -3.16
CA LEU A 49 8.87 7.59 -3.76
C LEU A 49 9.41 7.77 -5.18
N THR A 50 10.65 7.35 -5.42
CA THR A 50 11.29 7.35 -6.74
C THR A 50 10.68 6.31 -7.67
N GLY A 51 10.46 5.09 -7.20
CA GLY A 51 9.85 3.98 -7.95
C GLY A 51 8.41 4.27 -8.36
N ALA A 52 7.68 5.05 -7.54
CA ALA A 52 6.37 5.57 -7.90
C ALA A 52 6.45 6.75 -8.87
N GLY A 53 7.63 7.23 -9.27
CA GLY A 53 7.75 8.42 -10.14
C GLY A 53 7.33 9.74 -9.47
N LEU A 54 7.20 9.76 -8.14
CA LEU A 54 6.67 10.90 -7.39
C LEU A 54 7.76 11.74 -6.70
N ALA A 55 9.03 11.37 -6.79
CA ALA A 55 10.14 12.07 -6.14
C ALA A 55 10.24 13.58 -6.50
N ARG A 56 9.74 13.99 -7.68
CA ARG A 56 9.68 15.41 -8.08
C ARG A 56 8.33 16.08 -7.86
N ALA A 57 7.28 15.29 -7.64
CA ALA A 57 5.92 15.78 -7.47
C ALA A 57 5.52 15.93 -6.00
N TRP A 58 6.05 15.07 -5.13
CA TRP A 58 5.69 15.01 -3.72
C TRP A 58 6.90 15.36 -2.85
N PRO A 59 6.70 16.15 -1.78
CA PRO A 59 7.73 16.32 -0.76
C PRO A 59 8.08 14.98 -0.12
N HIS A 60 9.37 14.70 0.07
CA HIS A 60 9.83 13.51 0.80
C HIS A 60 9.22 13.43 2.22
N ASP A 61 8.96 14.57 2.84
CA ASP A 61 8.31 14.65 4.15
C ASP A 61 6.88 14.07 4.14
N ARG A 62 6.18 14.06 3.00
CA ARG A 62 4.87 13.41 2.88
C ARG A 62 4.98 11.90 3.11
N ALA A 63 5.98 11.26 2.50
CA ALA A 63 6.22 9.83 2.69
C ALA A 63 6.68 9.53 4.13
N ARG A 64 7.57 10.37 4.68
CA ARG A 64 8.04 10.23 6.05
C ARG A 64 6.91 10.39 7.07
N SER A 65 6.08 11.43 6.94
CA SER A 65 4.95 11.68 7.82
C SER A 65 3.90 10.57 7.72
N PHE A 66 3.71 9.96 6.56
CA PHE A 66 2.87 8.76 6.43
C PHE A 66 3.37 7.60 7.32
N PHE A 67 4.66 7.29 7.30
CA PHE A 67 5.21 6.18 8.12
C PHE A 67 5.34 6.52 9.61
N SER A 68 5.54 7.79 9.97
CA SER A 68 5.86 8.19 11.35
C SER A 68 4.71 8.85 12.12
N ARG A 69 3.73 9.42 11.42
CA ARG A 69 2.69 10.29 12.02
C ARG A 69 1.27 9.98 11.58
N ALA A 70 1.06 9.31 10.46
CA ALA A 70 -0.29 9.00 10.01
C ALA A 70 -0.93 7.94 10.90
N SER A 71 -2.24 8.06 11.12
CA SER A 71 -3.04 7.12 11.90
C SER A 71 -3.36 5.87 11.07
N TRP A 72 -2.47 4.89 11.11
CA TRP A 72 -2.70 3.52 10.66
C TRP A 72 -1.96 2.54 11.59
N SER A 73 -2.38 1.28 11.63
CA SER A 73 -1.75 0.23 12.46
C SER A 73 -1.19 -0.87 11.56
N VAL A 74 0.04 -1.29 11.86
CA VAL A 74 0.71 -2.39 11.16
C VAL A 74 -0.02 -3.70 11.42
N GLU A 75 -0.51 -3.89 12.64
CA GLU A 75 -1.27 -5.07 13.06
C GLU A 75 -2.57 -5.17 12.28
N ILE A 76 -3.38 -4.10 12.26
CA ILE A 76 -4.65 -4.07 11.52
C ILE A 76 -4.42 -4.29 10.03
N LEU A 77 -3.41 -3.63 9.45
CA LEU A 77 -3.05 -3.81 8.05
C LEU A 77 -2.63 -5.25 7.75
N GLY A 78 -1.77 -5.83 8.60
CA GLY A 78 -1.27 -7.19 8.45
C GLY A 78 -2.39 -8.23 8.54
N THR A 79 -3.31 -8.07 9.49
CA THR A 79 -4.49 -8.95 9.62
C THR A 79 -5.40 -8.84 8.39
N ALA A 80 -5.70 -7.63 7.92
CA ALA A 80 -6.52 -7.45 6.72
C ALA A 80 -5.86 -8.04 5.46
N LEU A 81 -4.54 -7.88 5.32
CA LEU A 81 -3.78 -8.51 4.24
C LEU A 81 -3.79 -10.04 4.33
N ALA A 82 -3.63 -10.60 5.53
CA ALA A 82 -3.67 -12.05 5.73
C ALA A 82 -5.06 -12.63 5.39
N ASP A 83 -6.15 -11.99 5.83
CA ASP A 83 -7.52 -12.37 5.47
C ASP A 83 -7.75 -12.31 3.96
N LEU A 84 -7.27 -11.24 3.30
CA LEU A 84 -7.34 -11.11 1.84
C LEU A 84 -6.59 -12.24 1.12
N ILE A 85 -5.37 -12.55 1.56
CA ILE A 85 -4.55 -13.63 0.99
C ILE A 85 -5.27 -14.97 1.14
N VAL A 86 -5.78 -15.27 2.34
CA VAL A 86 -6.52 -16.51 2.64
C VAL A 86 -7.74 -16.64 1.74
N ARG A 87 -8.56 -15.57 1.64
CA ARG A 87 -9.78 -15.58 0.82
C ARG A 87 -9.51 -15.71 -0.68
N THR A 88 -8.38 -15.19 -1.14
CA THR A 88 -8.04 -15.14 -2.57
C THR A 88 -7.31 -16.39 -3.04
N LEU A 89 -6.41 -16.93 -2.21
CA LEU A 89 -5.52 -18.02 -2.61
C LEU A 89 -5.96 -19.40 -2.10
N LEU A 90 -6.74 -19.49 -1.02
CA LEU A 90 -7.21 -20.78 -0.53
C LEU A 90 -8.58 -21.13 -1.12
N PRO A 91 -8.79 -22.38 -1.57
CA PRO A 91 -10.11 -22.84 -1.94
C PRO A 91 -11.01 -22.84 -0.71
N ARG A 92 -12.28 -22.40 -0.87
CA ARG A 92 -13.28 -22.23 0.21
C ARG A 92 -13.53 -23.48 1.08
N GLN A 93 -13.01 -24.63 0.66
CA GLN A 93 -13.21 -25.95 1.27
C GLN A 93 -12.06 -26.37 2.20
N ALA A 94 -10.96 -25.62 2.25
CA ALA A 94 -9.72 -26.03 2.94
C ALA A 94 -9.65 -25.65 4.44
N ILE A 95 -10.64 -24.94 4.98
CA ILE A 95 -10.65 -24.57 6.40
C ILE A 95 -11.59 -25.51 7.14
N SER A 96 -11.16 -26.75 7.35
CA SER A 96 -11.73 -27.64 8.37
C SER A 96 -10.91 -27.48 9.63
N ILE A 97 -11.45 -26.75 10.61
CA ILE A 97 -10.92 -26.80 11.98
C ILE A 97 -11.51 -28.05 12.59
N ALA A 98 -10.75 -29.15 12.51
CA ALA A 98 -11.00 -30.38 13.27
C ALA A 98 -10.49 -30.23 14.70
#